data_AF-A0A1G3P7S9-F1
#
_entry.id   AF-A0A1G3P7S9-F1
#
_cell.length_a   1.000
_cell.length_b   1.000
_cell.length_c   1.000
_cell.angle_alpha   90.00
_cell.angle_beta   90.00
_cell.angle_gamma   90.00
#
_symmetry.space_group_name_H-M   'P 1'
#
loop_
_entity.id
_entity.type
_entity.pdbx_description
1 polymer ?
#
loop_
_entity_poly.entity_id
_entity_poly.type
_entity_poly.pdbx_seq_one_letter_code
_entity_poly.pdbx_strand_id
1 'polypeptide(L)'
;MKNKNKEIKIYDHNDTTDYIDKNIPLKLSDLNITLPKENPTKIISIRIPTKLYNSIKAYSTNIDMPYQAYIKYLLYEGIKKKLKSPGFF
;
A
#
# COMPACT_ATOMS: atom_id res chain seq x y z
N MET A 1 2.84 -0.73 44.23
CA MET A 1 1.85 0.36 44.07
C MET A 1 2.45 1.76 43.94
N LYS A 2 3.65 2.08 44.46
CA LYS A 2 4.24 3.44 44.42
C LYS A 2 4.54 3.99 43.01
N ASN A 3 4.93 3.16 42.05
CA ASN A 3 5.31 3.63 40.69
C ASN A 3 4.11 4.09 39.84
N LYS A 4 2.98 3.36 39.89
CA LYS A 4 1.78 3.73 39.09
C LYS A 4 1.23 5.11 39.45
N ASN A 5 1.20 5.46 40.74
CA ASN A 5 0.72 6.77 41.19
C ASN A 5 1.66 7.92 40.77
N LYS A 6 2.91 7.62 40.42
CA LYS A 6 3.88 8.60 39.93
C LYS A 6 3.68 8.85 38.44
N GLU A 7 3.48 7.79 37.67
CA GLU A 7 3.18 7.88 36.23
C GLU A 7 1.90 8.67 35.96
N ILE A 8 0.81 8.39 36.69
CA ILE A 8 -0.47 9.12 36.51
C ILE A 8 -0.30 10.63 36.69
N LYS A 9 0.40 11.06 37.75
CA LYS A 9 0.67 12.49 37.99
C LYS A 9 1.54 13.15 36.92
N ILE A 10 2.41 12.38 36.26
CA ILE A 10 3.25 12.86 35.17
C ILE A 10 2.38 13.10 33.91
N TYR A 11 1.42 12.21 33.64
CA TYR A 11 0.49 12.37 32.51
C TYR A 11 -0.59 13.44 32.75
N ASP A 12 -0.98 13.70 33.99
CA ASP A 12 -1.98 14.73 34.34
C ASP A 12 -1.41 16.17 34.24
N HIS A 13 -0.08 16.34 34.32
CA HIS A 13 0.56 17.66 34.40
C HIS A 13 1.43 18.01 33.18
N ASN A 14 1.87 17.04 32.39
CA ASN A 14 2.71 17.28 31.23
C ASN A 14 1.90 17.07 29.95
N ASP A 15 2.02 18.01 29.01
CA ASP A 15 1.44 17.83 27.68
C ASP A 15 2.29 16.82 26.91
N THR A 16 1.66 16.05 26.05
CA THR A 16 2.31 15.19 25.05
C THR A 16 3.36 15.92 24.22
N THR A 17 3.19 17.24 24.03
CA THR A 17 4.14 18.07 23.28
C THR A 17 5.47 18.30 24.01
N ASP A 18 5.52 18.13 25.34
CA ASP A 18 6.74 18.27 26.15
C ASP A 18 7.73 17.11 25.94
N TYR A 19 7.25 15.99 25.39
CA TYR A 19 8.06 14.80 25.11
C TYR A 19 8.65 14.78 23.69
N ILE A 20 8.31 15.75 22.85
CA ILE A 20 8.82 15.85 21.47
C ILE A 20 9.87 16.95 21.42
N ASP A 21 11.14 16.58 21.25
CA ASP A 21 12.21 17.55 21.05
C ASP A 21 12.11 18.19 19.66
N LYS A 22 11.57 19.41 19.61
CA LYS A 22 11.40 20.18 18.39
C LYS A 22 12.72 20.71 17.83
N ASN A 23 13.78 20.75 18.62
CA ASN A 23 15.11 21.21 18.18
C ASN A 23 15.88 20.11 17.42
N ILE A 24 15.51 18.85 17.66
CA ILE A 24 16.15 17.67 17.04
C ILE A 24 15.08 16.82 16.34
N PRO A 25 14.55 17.28 15.19
CA PRO A 25 13.55 16.52 14.46
C PRO A 25 14.16 15.24 13.89
N LEU A 26 13.67 14.09 14.35
CA LEU A 26 14.05 12.79 13.80
C LEU A 26 13.48 12.61 12.39
N LYS A 27 14.28 12.02 11.51
CA LYS A 27 13.90 11.61 10.18
C LYS A 27 13.58 10.12 10.17
N LEU A 28 12.88 9.68 9.13
CA LEU A 28 12.56 8.27 8.94
C LEU A 28 13.82 7.38 8.84
N SER A 29 14.92 7.96 8.36
CA SER A 29 16.25 7.33 8.32
C SER A 29 16.75 6.94 9.71
N ASP A 30 16.41 7.71 10.75
CA ASP A 30 16.89 7.50 12.11
C ASP A 30 16.21 6.28 12.77
N LEU A 31 15.09 5.83 12.17
CA LEU A 31 14.36 4.62 12.53
C LEU A 31 14.79 3.40 11.69
N ASN A 32 15.84 3.52 10.86
CA ASN A 32 16.24 2.50 9.87
C ASN A 32 15.11 2.09 8.91
N ILE A 33 14.16 3.00 8.65
CA ILE A 33 13.06 2.78 7.70
C ILE A 33 13.41 3.48 6.39
N THR A 34 13.52 2.69 5.31
CA THR A 34 13.69 3.20 3.95
C THR A 34 12.37 3.11 3.19
N LEU A 35 11.88 4.25 2.73
CA LEU A 35 10.75 4.28 1.81
C LEU A 35 11.22 3.83 0.41
N PRO A 36 10.43 3.02 -0.30
CA PRO A 36 10.71 2.71 -1.70
C PRO A 36 10.70 4.00 -2.54
N LYS A 37 11.60 4.09 -3.51
CA LYS A 37 11.73 5.26 -4.40
C LYS A 37 10.48 5.49 -5.25
N GLU A 38 9.78 4.41 -5.60
CA GLU A 38 8.53 4.47 -6.35
C GLU A 38 7.34 4.21 -5.45
N ASN A 39 6.26 4.94 -5.72
CA ASN A 39 4.97 4.66 -5.10
C ASN A 39 4.52 3.24 -5.47
N PRO A 40 3.82 2.53 -4.57
CA PRO A 40 3.39 1.15 -4.78
C PRO A 40 2.38 1.00 -5.94
N THR A 41 1.74 2.09 -6.36
CA THR A 41 0.77 2.10 -7.45
C THR A 41 0.93 3.33 -8.33
N LYS A 42 0.79 3.15 -9.65
CA LYS A 42 0.72 4.24 -10.64
C LYS A 42 -0.66 4.22 -11.31
N ILE A 43 -1.25 5.40 -11.53
CA ILE A 43 -2.52 5.54 -12.24
C ILE A 43 -2.25 5.44 -13.73
N ILE A 44 -2.97 4.53 -14.41
CA ILE A 44 -2.91 4.38 -15.86
C ILE A 44 -4.33 4.42 -16.44
N SER A 45 -4.45 5.01 -17.62
CA SER A 45 -5.70 5.06 -18.38
C SER A 45 -5.58 4.19 -19.62
N ILE A 46 -6.39 3.14 -19.71
CA ILE A 46 -6.40 2.21 -20.85
C ILE A 46 -7.81 2.24 -21.47
N ARG A 47 -7.89 2.40 -22.79
CA ARG A 47 -9.14 2.22 -23.54
C ARG A 47 -9.25 0.77 -23.99
N ILE A 48 -10.41 0.15 -23.74
CA ILE A 48 -10.71 -1.22 -24.15
C ILE A 48 -12.07 -1.28 -24.87
N PRO A 49 -12.27 -2.22 -25.81
CA PRO A 49 -13.55 -2.40 -26.48
C PRO A 49 -14.68 -2.73 -25.49
N THR A 50 -15.86 -2.15 -25.69
CA THR A 50 -17.03 -2.33 -24.81
C THR A 50 -17.38 -3.80 -24.60
N LYS A 51 -17.32 -4.61 -25.66
CA LYS A 51 -17.62 -6.04 -25.59
C LYS A 51 -16.65 -6.77 -24.63
N LEU A 52 -15.36 -6.45 -24.70
CA LEU A 52 -14.35 -7.04 -23.82
C LEU A 52 -14.57 -6.61 -22.37
N TYR A 53 -14.85 -5.32 -22.13
CA TYR A 53 -15.17 -4.83 -20.79
C TYR A 53 -16.36 -5.58 -20.18
N ASN A 54 -17.43 -5.77 -20.96
CA ASN A 54 -18.62 -6.49 -20.50
C ASN A 54 -18.31 -7.97 -20.19
N SER A 55 -17.52 -8.64 -21.04
CA SER A 55 -17.08 -10.02 -20.78
C SER A 55 -16.26 -10.14 -19.49
N ILE A 56 -15.30 -9.24 -19.27
CA ILE A 56 -14.47 -9.20 -18.06
C ILE A 56 -15.35 -8.98 -16.83
N LYS A 57 -16.27 -8.02 -16.89
CA LYS A 57 -17.17 -7.70 -15.79
C LYS A 57 -18.04 -8.89 -15.42
N ALA A 58 -18.71 -9.50 -16.40
CA ALA A 58 -19.57 -10.67 -16.18
C ALA A 58 -18.80 -11.84 -15.56
N TYR A 59 -17.61 -12.15 -16.09
CA TYR A 59 -16.78 -13.22 -15.54
C TYR A 59 -16.31 -12.92 -14.11
N SER A 60 -15.85 -11.69 -13.86
CA SER A 60 -15.36 -11.29 -12.54
C SER A 60 -16.44 -11.41 -11.46
N THR A 61 -17.69 -11.08 -11.80
CA THR A 61 -18.84 -11.25 -10.91
C THR A 61 -19.12 -12.72 -10.60
N ASN A 62 -18.96 -13.63 -11.57
CA ASN A 62 -19.16 -15.07 -11.33
C ASN A 62 -18.14 -15.69 -10.37
N ILE A 63 -16.96 -15.07 -10.21
CA ILE A 63 -15.90 -15.54 -9.31
C ILE A 63 -15.76 -14.64 -8.06
N ASP A 64 -16.78 -13.83 -7.76
CA ASP A 64 -16.82 -12.90 -6.62
C ASP A 64 -15.61 -11.94 -6.54
N MET A 65 -15.13 -11.51 -7.70
CA MET A 65 -13.97 -10.61 -7.81
C MET A 65 -14.38 -9.27 -8.44
N PRO A 66 -13.93 -8.12 -7.90
CA PRO A 66 -14.11 -6.84 -8.57
C PRO A 66 -13.42 -6.81 -9.94
N TYR A 67 -14.10 -6.30 -10.97
CA TYR A 67 -13.56 -6.30 -12.34
C TYR A 67 -12.20 -5.60 -12.46
N GLN A 68 -11.95 -4.54 -11.69
CA GLN A 68 -10.67 -3.83 -11.67
C GLN A 68 -9.54 -4.72 -11.16
N ALA A 69 -9.82 -5.53 -10.13
CA ALA A 69 -8.86 -6.48 -9.60
C ALA A 69 -8.63 -7.62 -10.60
N TYR A 70 -9.69 -8.09 -11.27
CA TYR A 70 -9.58 -9.12 -12.29
C TYR A 70 -8.74 -8.67 -13.50
N ILE A 71 -8.89 -7.41 -13.94
CA ILE A 71 -8.03 -6.82 -14.97
C ILE A 71 -6.55 -6.87 -14.55
N LYS A 72 -6.24 -6.50 -13.30
CA LYS A 72 -4.85 -6.56 -12.78
C LYS A 72 -4.31 -7.98 -12.80
N TYR A 73 -5.13 -8.96 -12.41
CA TYR A 73 -4.75 -10.37 -12.45
C TYR A 73 -4.46 -10.85 -13.88
N LEU A 74 -5.32 -10.52 -14.84
CA LEU A 74 -5.11 -10.88 -16.26
C LEU A 74 -3.82 -10.27 -16.82
N LEU A 75 -3.52 -9.01 -16.49
CA LEU A 75 -2.28 -8.35 -16.91
C LEU A 75 -1.05 -9.03 -16.29
N TYR A 76 -1.12 -9.36 -15.00
CA TYR A 76 -0.04 -10.06 -14.30
C TYR A 76 0.24 -11.43 -14.91
N GLU A 77 -0.78 -12.26 -15.10
CA GLU A 77 -0.62 -13.60 -15.69
C GLU A 77 -0.16 -13.52 -17.16
N GLY A 78 -0.63 -12.53 -17.92
CA GLY A 78 -0.16 -12.28 -19.29
C GLY A 78 1.33 -11.96 -19.36
N ILE A 79 1.83 -11.09 -18.47
CA ILE A 79 3.26 -10.75 -18.38
C ILE A 79 4.05 -11.97 -17.91
N LYS A 80 3.64 -12.61 -16.82
CA LYS A 80 4.30 -13.78 -16.24
C LYS A 80 4.44 -14.93 -17.25
N LYS A 81 3.40 -15.18 -18.06
CA LYS A 81 3.44 -16.17 -19.13
C LYS A 81 4.45 -15.79 -20.22
N LYS A 82 4.51 -14.52 -20.62
CA LYS A 82 5.50 -14.04 -21.60
C LYS A 82 6.93 -14.15 -21.08
N LEU A 83 7.17 -13.80 -19.82
CA LEU A 83 8.50 -13.86 -19.19
C LEU A 83 9.02 -15.30 -19.01
N LYS A 84 8.13 -16.28 -18.83
CA LYS A 84 8.50 -17.70 -18.73
C LYS A 84 8.78 -18.36 -20.07
N SER A 85 8.33 -17.78 -21.18
CA SER A 85 8.62 -18.30 -22.52
C SER A 85 10.04 -17.91 -22.95
N PRO A 86 10.94 -18.87 -23.27
CA PRO A 86 12.37 -18.63 -23.46
C PRO A 86 12.74 -17.96 -24.81
N GLY A 87 11.99 -16.97 -25.28
CA GLY A 87 12.22 -16.34 -26.58
C GLY A 87 11.86 -14.86 -26.66
N PHE A 88 11.78 -14.18 -25.52
CA PHE A 88 11.42 -12.75 -25.49
C PHE A 88 12.26 -11.96 -24.47
N PHE A 89 13.57 -12.22 -24.44
CA PHE A 89 14.66 -11.29 -24.10
C PHE A 89 15.95 -11.79 -24.76
#